data_AF-A0A091RDN9-F1
#
_entry.id   AF-A0A091RDN9-F1
#
_cell.length_a   1.000
_cell.length_b   1.000
_cell.length_c   1.000
_cell.angle_alpha   90.00
_cell.angle_beta   90.00
_cell.angle_gamma   90.00
#
_symmetry.space_group_name_H-M   'P 1'
#
loop_
_entity.id
_entity.type
_entity.pdbx_description
1 polymer ?
#
loop_
_entity_poly.entity_id
_entity_poly.type
_entity_poly.pdbx_seq_one_letter_code
_entity_poly.pdbx_strand_id
1 'polypeptide(L)'
;GTGILSSQPEENPHWWNANMVFIPYCSSDVWSGASSKPEKNEYAFMGALIIQEVIKELVGKGLGTAKVLLLAGSRSAGTGVLLNVDRVAEQLEEMGYHGIQVRGLADSGWFLDNKQYRRTDCIDTITCAPTEAIRRGIRYWNGIVPERCKLQFKEGEEWNCFFGYKIYPTLRCPVFVVQWLFDEAQLTVDNVHLTGQPVQEGQWLYIQNLGRELRNTLKDVTASFAPACLSHEIITRNCPWPPGTPSCPTIRDQFTGQEMNVIQFLMHMGFDVQKMAQQQGLEPSKLLGMLSSGN
;
A
#
# COMPACT_ATOMS: atom_id res chain seq x y z
N GLY A 1 -12.14 16.29 3.45
CA GLY A 1 -11.44 15.08 3.92
C GLY A 1 -10.17 15.49 4.62
N THR A 2 -9.22 14.57 4.75
CA THR A 2 -7.90 14.76 5.37
C THR A 2 -6.80 14.43 4.36
N GLY A 3 -5.58 14.91 4.60
CA GLY A 3 -4.44 14.75 3.72
C GLY A 3 -4.77 15.16 2.28
N ILE A 4 -4.57 14.24 1.34
CA ILE A 4 -4.87 14.42 -0.09
C ILE A 4 -6.34 14.76 -0.40
N LEU A 5 -7.27 14.45 0.51
CA LEU A 5 -8.70 14.74 0.41
C LEU A 5 -9.10 16.01 1.18
N SER A 6 -8.15 16.70 1.80
CA SER A 6 -8.40 17.99 2.46
C SER A 6 -8.61 19.09 1.44
N SER A 7 -9.52 20.00 1.75
CA SER A 7 -9.78 21.21 0.97
C SER A 7 -9.04 22.43 1.54
N GLN A 8 -8.22 22.25 2.58
CA GLN A 8 -7.37 23.28 3.13
C GLN A 8 -6.03 23.30 2.38
N PRO A 9 -5.63 24.43 1.77
CA PRO A 9 -4.35 24.54 1.04
C PRO A 9 -3.13 24.24 1.91
N GLU A 10 -3.20 24.49 3.21
CA GLU A 10 -2.11 24.24 4.16
C GLU A 10 -1.83 22.74 4.34
N GLU A 11 -2.87 21.91 4.22
CA GLU A 11 -2.79 20.46 4.37
C GLU A 11 -2.65 19.75 3.01
N ASN A 12 -3.27 20.29 1.97
CA ASN A 12 -3.25 19.75 0.61
C ASN A 12 -2.79 20.83 -0.40
N PRO A 13 -1.50 21.18 -0.42
CA PRO A 13 -1.00 22.32 -1.19
C PRO A 13 -1.19 22.18 -2.71
N HIS A 14 -1.38 20.96 -3.21
CA HIS A 14 -1.43 20.69 -4.64
C HIS A 14 -2.85 20.49 -5.17
N TRP A 15 -3.71 19.76 -4.44
CA TRP A 15 -5.01 19.31 -4.95
C TRP A 15 -6.20 19.76 -4.11
N TRP A 16 -6.04 20.70 -3.15
CA TRP A 16 -7.12 21.13 -2.26
C TRP A 16 -8.42 21.55 -2.97
N ASN A 17 -8.31 22.11 -4.18
CA ASN A 17 -9.45 22.57 -4.98
C ASN A 17 -9.94 21.55 -6.02
N ALA A 18 -9.52 20.29 -5.93
CA ALA A 18 -10.05 19.21 -6.78
C ALA A 18 -11.45 18.79 -6.31
N ASN A 19 -12.20 18.12 -7.20
CA ASN A 19 -13.41 17.40 -6.79
C ASN A 19 -13.00 16.17 -5.97
N MET A 20 -13.41 16.12 -4.70
CA MET A 20 -13.03 15.05 -3.78
C MET A 20 -14.13 14.00 -3.66
N VAL A 21 -13.77 12.73 -3.85
CA VAL A 21 -14.66 11.59 -3.65
C VAL A 21 -13.97 10.59 -2.73
N PHE A 22 -14.68 10.11 -1.71
CA PHE A 22 -14.23 9.03 -0.84
C PHE A 22 -15.18 7.84 -1.01
N ILE A 23 -14.63 6.69 -1.37
CA ILE A 23 -15.40 5.44 -1.52
C ILE A 23 -15.08 4.54 -0.32
N PRO A 24 -16.02 4.34 0.63
CA PRO A 24 -15.79 3.46 1.77
C PRO A 24 -15.53 2.03 1.34
N TYR A 25 -14.55 1.38 1.97
CA TYR A 25 -14.25 -0.02 1.72
C TYR A 25 -15.21 -0.94 2.49
N CYS A 26 -16.22 -1.46 1.79
CA CYS A 26 -17.25 -2.33 2.38
C CYS A 26 -17.29 -3.76 1.79
N SER A 27 -16.42 -4.08 0.84
CA SER A 27 -16.46 -5.33 0.09
C SER A 27 -15.52 -6.41 0.62
N SER A 28 -14.51 -6.08 1.42
CA SER A 28 -13.56 -7.07 2.00
C SER A 28 -12.79 -7.95 0.99
N ASP A 29 -12.69 -7.53 -0.27
CA ASP A 29 -12.15 -8.29 -1.41
C ASP A 29 -10.98 -7.62 -2.15
N VAL A 30 -10.26 -6.71 -1.47
CA VAL A 30 -9.19 -5.88 -2.06
C VAL A 30 -9.62 -5.20 -3.37
N TRP A 31 -10.90 -4.82 -3.49
CA TRP A 31 -11.47 -4.19 -4.69
C TRP A 31 -11.45 -5.08 -5.94
N SER A 32 -11.37 -6.40 -5.77
CA SER A 32 -11.28 -7.36 -6.87
C SER A 32 -12.59 -8.09 -7.17
N GLY A 33 -13.51 -8.18 -6.20
CA GLY A 33 -14.71 -8.99 -6.33
C GLY A 33 -15.67 -8.47 -7.40
N ALA A 34 -16.19 -9.40 -8.21
CA ALA A 34 -17.20 -9.15 -9.22
C ALA A 34 -18.41 -10.10 -9.09
N SER A 35 -18.64 -10.65 -7.89
CA SER A 35 -19.75 -11.56 -7.62
C SER A 35 -20.93 -10.80 -6.99
N SER A 36 -22.08 -10.86 -7.65
CA SER A 36 -23.37 -10.57 -6.99
C SER A 36 -23.72 -11.73 -6.04
N LYS A 37 -24.16 -11.39 -4.84
CA LYS A 37 -24.54 -12.32 -3.76
C LYS A 37 -25.17 -13.66 -4.25
N PRO A 38 -24.55 -14.82 -3.99
CA PRO A 38 -25.18 -16.13 -4.21
C PRO A 38 -26.37 -16.39 -3.26
N GLU A 39 -27.20 -17.40 -3.55
CA GLU A 39 -28.39 -17.73 -2.73
C GLU A 39 -28.05 -18.00 -1.25
N LYS A 40 -28.93 -17.50 -0.36
CA LYS A 40 -28.99 -17.59 1.12
C LYS A 40 -27.66 -17.72 1.91
N ASN A 41 -27.38 -16.65 2.68
CA ASN A 41 -26.40 -16.52 3.78
C ASN A 41 -24.91 -16.34 3.43
N GLU A 42 -24.58 -15.97 2.20
CA GLU A 42 -23.20 -15.60 1.82
C GLU A 42 -22.98 -14.08 1.74
N TYR A 43 -21.72 -13.66 1.96
CA TYR A 43 -21.28 -12.26 1.79
C TYR A 43 -21.18 -11.90 0.30
N ALA A 44 -21.38 -10.63 -0.03
CA ALA A 44 -21.18 -10.11 -1.39
C ALA A 44 -19.80 -9.46 -1.53
N PHE A 45 -19.05 -9.87 -2.55
CA PHE A 45 -17.72 -9.36 -2.87
C PHE A 45 -17.81 -8.61 -4.20
N MET A 46 -18.03 -7.30 -4.11
CA MET A 46 -18.40 -6.44 -5.25
C MET A 46 -17.47 -5.24 -5.42
N GLY A 47 -16.26 -5.29 -4.88
CA GLY A 47 -15.35 -4.14 -4.86
C GLY A 47 -15.05 -3.56 -6.25
N ALA A 48 -14.82 -4.41 -7.26
CA ALA A 48 -14.58 -3.95 -8.62
C ALA A 48 -15.86 -3.30 -9.23
N LEU A 49 -17.03 -3.88 -8.94
CA LEU A 49 -18.33 -3.36 -9.39
C LEU A 49 -18.71 -2.05 -8.71
N ILE A 50 -18.37 -1.89 -7.42
CA ILE A 50 -18.58 -0.65 -6.66
C ILE A 50 -17.82 0.50 -7.34
N ILE A 51 -16.55 0.28 -7.71
CA ILE A 51 -15.76 1.30 -8.42
C ILE A 51 -16.45 1.66 -9.75
N GLN A 52 -16.84 0.65 -10.53
CA GLN A 52 -17.51 0.88 -11.82
C GLN A 52 -18.79 1.71 -11.68
N GLU A 53 -19.66 1.38 -10.72
CA GLU A 53 -20.92 2.10 -10.55
C GLU A 53 -20.71 3.52 -10.01
N VAL A 54 -19.73 3.73 -9.13
CA VAL A 54 -19.35 5.08 -8.67
C VAL A 54 -18.87 5.93 -9.84
N ILE A 55 -17.99 5.43 -10.70
CA ILE A 55 -17.52 6.17 -11.88
C ILE A 55 -18.70 6.54 -12.79
N LYS A 56 -19.59 5.59 -13.06
CA LYS A 56 -20.78 5.79 -13.88
C LYS A 56 -21.72 6.85 -13.31
N GLU A 57 -21.97 6.86 -12.00
CA GLU A 57 -22.78 7.90 -11.36
C GLU A 57 -22.10 9.28 -11.38
N LEU A 58 -20.78 9.32 -11.16
CA LEU A 58 -20.02 10.58 -11.12
C LEU A 58 -19.96 11.26 -12.49
N VAL A 59 -20.02 10.51 -13.59
CA VAL A 59 -20.13 11.07 -14.94
C VAL A 59 -21.29 12.07 -15.04
N GLY A 60 -22.47 11.70 -14.52
CA GLY A 60 -23.65 12.57 -14.45
C GLY A 60 -23.55 13.72 -13.43
N LYS A 61 -22.51 13.71 -12.59
CA LYS A 61 -22.25 14.72 -11.54
C LYS A 61 -21.04 15.61 -11.85
N GLY A 62 -20.57 15.61 -13.10
CA GLY A 62 -19.53 16.51 -13.59
C GLY A 62 -18.23 15.83 -14.00
N LEU A 63 -18.03 14.54 -13.67
CA LEU A 63 -16.82 13.81 -14.08
C LEU A 63 -16.68 13.74 -15.61
N GLY A 64 -17.78 13.73 -16.36
CA GLY A 64 -17.75 13.73 -17.83
C GLY A 64 -17.05 14.95 -18.47
N THR A 65 -16.79 16.01 -17.69
CA THR A 65 -16.04 17.20 -18.14
C THR A 65 -14.64 17.29 -17.53
N ALA A 66 -14.21 16.29 -16.77
CA ALA A 66 -12.91 16.29 -16.12
C ALA A 66 -11.76 16.20 -17.13
N LYS A 67 -10.62 16.79 -16.79
CA LYS A 67 -9.38 16.62 -17.58
C LYS A 67 -8.55 15.44 -17.08
N VAL A 68 -8.57 15.22 -15.77
CA VAL A 68 -7.80 14.18 -15.08
C VAL A 68 -8.69 13.53 -14.04
N LEU A 69 -8.65 12.20 -14.00
CA LEU A 69 -9.21 11.39 -12.93
C LEU A 69 -8.04 10.68 -12.24
N LEU A 70 -7.79 11.01 -10.98
CA LEU A 70 -6.81 10.31 -10.16
C LEU A 70 -7.51 9.29 -9.26
N LEU A 71 -7.33 8.00 -9.55
CA LEU A 71 -7.77 6.92 -8.68
C LEU A 71 -6.70 6.68 -7.61
N ALA A 72 -7.01 7.05 -6.36
CA ALA A 72 -6.08 6.94 -5.24
C ALA A 72 -6.62 6.00 -4.16
N GLY A 73 -5.72 5.30 -3.46
CA GLY A 73 -6.10 4.40 -2.37
C GLY A 73 -4.92 4.02 -1.48
N SER A 74 -5.23 3.74 -0.21
CA SER A 74 -4.27 3.30 0.81
C SER A 74 -4.54 1.85 1.23
N ARG A 75 -3.51 1.10 1.66
CA ARG A 75 -3.60 -0.33 2.07
C ARG A 75 -4.13 -1.23 0.95
N SER A 76 -5.15 -2.04 1.25
CA SER A 76 -5.92 -2.83 0.30
C SER A 76 -6.51 -1.99 -0.83
N ALA A 77 -6.83 -0.71 -0.60
CA ALA A 77 -7.25 0.19 -1.68
C ALA A 77 -6.08 0.62 -2.56
N GLY A 78 -4.85 0.67 -2.04
CA GLY A 78 -3.64 0.88 -2.86
C GLY A 78 -3.43 -0.27 -3.85
N THR A 79 -3.57 -1.53 -3.40
CA THR A 79 -3.62 -2.68 -4.32
C THR A 79 -4.84 -2.61 -5.24
N GLY A 80 -5.99 -2.17 -4.71
CA GLY A 80 -7.22 -1.94 -5.48
C GLY A 80 -7.04 -0.96 -6.64
N VAL A 81 -6.24 0.10 -6.48
CA VAL A 81 -5.86 1.03 -7.57
C VAL A 81 -5.18 0.27 -8.69
N LEU A 82 -4.16 -0.56 -8.37
CA LEU A 82 -3.43 -1.35 -9.38
C LEU A 82 -4.37 -2.31 -10.13
N LEU A 83 -5.33 -2.92 -9.42
CA LEU A 83 -6.30 -3.86 -9.99
C LEU A 83 -7.41 -3.20 -10.84
N ASN A 84 -7.65 -1.90 -10.69
CA ASN A 84 -8.81 -1.23 -11.28
C ASN A 84 -8.49 -0.02 -12.17
N VAL A 85 -7.29 0.55 -12.11
CA VAL A 85 -6.98 1.81 -12.83
C VAL A 85 -7.20 1.69 -14.35
N ASP A 86 -6.76 0.60 -14.97
CA ASP A 86 -6.95 0.36 -16.39
C ASP A 86 -8.42 0.11 -16.73
N ARG A 87 -9.15 -0.62 -15.87
CA ARG A 87 -10.59 -0.88 -16.03
C ARG A 87 -11.42 0.41 -15.97
N VAL A 88 -11.04 1.35 -15.10
CA VAL A 88 -11.69 2.68 -15.04
C VAL A 88 -11.42 3.48 -16.31
N ALA A 89 -10.20 3.40 -16.85
CA ALA A 89 -9.87 4.05 -18.12
C ALA A 89 -10.67 3.44 -19.29
N GLU A 90 -10.72 2.12 -19.39
CA GLU A 90 -11.51 1.39 -20.39
C GLU A 90 -13.00 1.73 -20.27
N GLN A 91 -13.56 1.75 -19.06
CA GLN A 91 -14.96 2.12 -18.83
C GLN A 91 -15.28 3.54 -19.33
N LEU A 92 -14.41 4.52 -19.05
CA LEU A 92 -14.62 5.89 -19.52
C LEU A 92 -14.49 5.99 -21.05
N GLU A 93 -13.55 5.26 -21.66
CA GLU A 93 -13.41 5.17 -23.11
C GLU A 93 -14.67 4.56 -23.76
N GLU A 94 -15.20 3.46 -23.22
CA GLU A 94 -16.43 2.81 -23.69
C GLU A 94 -17.67 3.71 -23.56
N MET A 95 -17.71 4.56 -22.52
CA MET A 95 -18.77 5.54 -22.32
C MET A 95 -18.62 6.81 -23.20
N GLY A 96 -17.58 6.89 -24.04
CA GLY A 96 -17.34 8.00 -24.97
C GLY A 96 -16.51 9.16 -24.41
N TYR A 97 -15.86 8.99 -23.25
CA TYR A 97 -15.07 10.03 -22.57
C TYR A 97 -13.57 9.89 -22.80
N HIS A 98 -13.14 9.86 -24.07
CA HIS A 98 -11.73 9.68 -24.45
C HIS A 98 -10.78 10.82 -24.02
N GLY A 99 -11.31 11.98 -23.64
CA GLY A 99 -10.51 13.14 -23.22
C GLY A 99 -10.06 13.12 -21.75
N ILE A 100 -10.59 12.21 -20.94
CA ILE A 100 -10.29 12.13 -19.50
C ILE A 100 -9.01 11.32 -19.29
N GLN A 101 -7.97 11.93 -18.72
CA GLN A 101 -6.74 11.22 -18.39
C GLN A 101 -6.88 10.49 -17.05
N VAL A 102 -6.96 9.16 -17.09
CA VAL A 102 -6.98 8.31 -15.88
C VAL A 102 -5.56 8.05 -15.39
N ARG A 103 -5.33 8.24 -14.09
CA ARG A 103 -4.04 8.00 -13.41
C ARG A 103 -4.27 7.28 -12.08
N GLY A 104 -3.26 6.55 -11.61
CA GLY A 104 -3.30 5.85 -10.33
C GLY A 104 -2.36 6.45 -9.28
N LEU A 105 -2.75 6.38 -8.01
CA LEU A 105 -1.89 6.61 -6.84
C LEU A 105 -2.10 5.46 -5.85
N ALA A 106 -1.13 4.55 -5.78
CA ALA A 106 -1.18 3.39 -4.89
C ALA A 106 -0.31 3.65 -3.66
N ASP A 107 -0.93 3.89 -2.49
CA ASP A 107 -0.27 4.06 -1.20
C ASP A 107 -0.33 2.77 -0.37
N SER A 108 0.83 2.30 0.09
CA SER A 108 0.95 1.16 1.03
C SER A 108 0.22 -0.10 0.52
N GLY A 109 0.18 -0.26 -0.81
CA GLY A 109 -0.49 -1.35 -1.52
C GLY A 109 0.47 -2.22 -2.33
N TRP A 110 1.78 -2.01 -2.19
CA TRP A 110 2.84 -2.73 -2.88
C TRP A 110 3.47 -3.76 -1.94
N PHE A 111 2.90 -4.97 -1.95
CA PHE A 111 3.36 -6.09 -1.12
C PHE A 111 4.36 -7.00 -1.85
N LEU A 112 5.13 -7.74 -1.07
CA LEU A 112 5.97 -8.84 -1.51
C LEU A 112 5.30 -10.18 -1.16
N ASP A 113 5.43 -11.14 -2.06
CA ASP A 113 5.05 -12.55 -1.89
C ASP A 113 6.22 -13.39 -1.34
N ASN A 114 6.93 -12.82 -0.37
CA ASN A 114 8.10 -13.40 0.27
C ASN A 114 7.73 -14.50 1.28
N LYS A 115 8.76 -15.18 1.77
CA LYS A 115 8.61 -16.16 2.86
C LYS A 115 8.52 -15.41 4.18
N GLN A 116 7.56 -15.79 5.02
CA GLN A 116 7.45 -15.30 6.39
C GLN A 116 8.73 -15.53 7.19
N TYR A 117 9.02 -14.65 8.15
CA TYR A 117 10.13 -14.82 9.08
C TYR A 117 9.96 -16.08 9.93
N ARG A 118 8.75 -16.28 10.47
CA ARG A 118 8.34 -17.51 11.16
C ARG A 118 7.09 -18.03 10.47
N ARG A 119 7.19 -19.22 9.89
CA ARG A 119 6.07 -19.87 9.22
C ARG A 119 4.90 -20.06 10.18
N THR A 120 3.72 -19.68 9.74
CA THR A 120 2.45 -19.95 10.43
C THR A 120 1.49 -20.66 9.50
N ASP A 121 0.59 -21.45 10.09
CA ASP A 121 -0.54 -21.97 9.33
C ASP A 121 -1.54 -20.82 9.07
N CYS A 122 -2.11 -20.81 7.87
CA CYS A 122 -3.10 -19.82 7.47
C CYS A 122 -4.47 -20.17 8.09
N ILE A 123 -4.62 -19.87 9.38
CA ILE A 123 -5.84 -20.01 10.16
C ILE A 123 -6.50 -18.64 10.33
N ASP A 124 -5.72 -17.66 10.78
CA ASP A 124 -6.15 -16.27 10.95
C ASP A 124 -5.74 -15.41 9.76
N THR A 125 -6.55 -14.40 9.45
CA THR A 125 -6.33 -13.49 8.31
C THR A 125 -5.08 -12.63 8.47
N ILE A 126 -4.74 -12.26 9.71
CA ILE A 126 -3.68 -11.29 10.03
C ILE A 126 -2.28 -11.89 9.80
N THR A 127 -2.09 -13.17 10.12
CA THR A 127 -0.79 -13.85 10.04
C THR A 127 -0.73 -14.86 8.89
N CYS A 128 -1.74 -14.92 8.04
CA CYS A 128 -1.69 -15.75 6.85
C CYS A 128 -0.65 -15.20 5.88
N ALA A 129 0.22 -16.07 5.37
CA ALA A 129 1.24 -15.67 4.40
C ALA A 129 0.59 -14.99 3.18
N PRO A 130 1.21 -13.92 2.61
CA PRO A 130 0.60 -13.10 1.57
C PRO A 130 0.06 -13.91 0.39
N THR A 131 0.86 -14.88 -0.08
CA THR A 131 0.51 -15.76 -1.21
C THR A 131 -0.72 -16.60 -0.91
N GLU A 132 -0.76 -17.25 0.24
CA GLU A 132 -1.86 -18.14 0.63
C GLU A 132 -3.15 -17.34 0.87
N ALA A 133 -3.03 -16.16 1.49
CA ALA A 133 -4.17 -15.27 1.73
C ALA A 133 -4.85 -14.87 0.41
N ILE A 134 -4.07 -14.40 -0.58
CA ILE A 134 -4.62 -14.01 -1.88
C ILE A 134 -5.10 -15.22 -2.69
N ARG A 135 -4.39 -16.35 -2.66
CA ARG A 135 -4.82 -17.58 -3.36
C ARG A 135 -6.18 -18.08 -2.89
N ARG A 136 -6.46 -17.99 -1.58
CA ARG A 136 -7.79 -18.29 -1.02
C ARG A 136 -8.78 -17.19 -1.33
N GLY A 137 -8.38 -15.93 -1.12
CA GLY A 137 -9.21 -14.74 -1.31
C GLY A 137 -9.78 -14.65 -2.72
N ILE A 138 -8.94 -14.71 -3.75
CA ILE A 138 -9.37 -14.56 -5.15
C ILE A 138 -10.47 -15.58 -5.54
N ARG A 139 -10.40 -16.82 -5.02
CA ARG A 139 -11.44 -17.83 -5.26
C ARG A 139 -12.70 -17.51 -4.48
N TYR A 140 -12.56 -17.14 -3.21
CA TYR A 140 -13.69 -16.85 -2.33
C TYR A 140 -14.47 -15.61 -2.78
N TRP A 141 -13.77 -14.60 -3.29
CA TRP A 141 -14.34 -13.34 -3.74
C TRP A 141 -14.83 -13.36 -5.20
N ASN A 142 -14.55 -14.45 -5.93
CA ASN A 142 -14.63 -14.47 -7.39
C ASN A 142 -13.91 -13.24 -8.00
N GLY A 143 -12.67 -13.04 -7.55
CA GLY A 143 -11.88 -11.85 -7.82
C GLY A 143 -11.44 -11.78 -9.29
N ILE A 144 -11.58 -10.61 -9.89
CA ILE A 144 -11.08 -10.31 -11.24
C ILE A 144 -9.81 -9.48 -11.16
N VAL A 145 -8.90 -9.71 -12.10
CA VAL A 145 -7.62 -8.98 -12.24
C VAL A 145 -7.53 -8.39 -13.64
N PRO A 146 -6.65 -7.40 -13.90
CA PRO A 146 -6.48 -6.86 -15.25
C PRO A 146 -6.07 -7.93 -16.26
N GLU A 147 -6.73 -7.95 -17.42
CA GLU A 147 -6.53 -9.00 -18.43
C GLU A 147 -5.07 -9.08 -18.90
N ARG A 148 -4.43 -7.92 -19.08
CA ARG A 148 -3.00 -7.84 -19.46
C ARG A 148 -2.08 -8.53 -18.46
N CYS A 149 -2.41 -8.48 -17.17
CA CYS A 149 -1.67 -9.19 -16.12
C CYS A 149 -2.04 -10.67 -16.10
N LYS A 150 -3.34 -10.99 -16.20
CA LYS A 150 -3.83 -12.37 -16.25
C LYS A 150 -3.11 -13.20 -17.32
N LEU A 151 -2.93 -12.63 -18.51
CA LEU A 151 -2.27 -13.29 -19.64
C LEU A 151 -0.78 -13.58 -19.43
N GLN A 152 -0.13 -13.01 -18.40
CA GLN A 152 1.26 -13.32 -18.04
C GLN A 152 1.38 -14.61 -17.20
N PHE A 153 0.28 -15.10 -16.63
CA PHE A 153 0.28 -16.21 -15.69
C PHE A 153 -0.63 -17.35 -16.18
N LYS A 154 -0.42 -18.55 -15.62
CA LYS A 154 -1.27 -19.70 -15.91
C LYS A 154 -2.65 -19.51 -15.27
N GLU A 155 -3.65 -20.19 -15.84
CA GLU A 155 -4.98 -20.26 -15.24
C GLU A 155 -4.88 -20.81 -13.80
N GLY A 156 -5.53 -20.13 -12.85
CA GLY A 156 -5.44 -20.41 -11.42
C GLY A 156 -4.25 -19.75 -10.70
N GLU A 157 -3.39 -19.03 -11.43
CA GLU A 157 -2.27 -18.25 -10.90
C GLU A 157 -2.50 -16.73 -10.94
N GLU A 158 -3.75 -16.29 -11.07
CA GLU A 158 -4.13 -14.86 -11.14
C GLU A 158 -3.83 -14.09 -9.85
N TRP A 159 -3.64 -14.80 -8.73
CA TRP A 159 -3.17 -14.22 -7.46
C TRP A 159 -1.86 -13.45 -7.61
N ASN A 160 -1.04 -13.77 -8.62
CA ASN A 160 0.18 -13.01 -8.93
C ASN A 160 -0.12 -11.53 -9.22
N CYS A 161 -1.27 -11.21 -9.78
CA CYS A 161 -1.65 -9.83 -10.14
C CYS A 161 -1.99 -8.94 -8.94
N PHE A 162 -2.07 -9.49 -7.72
CA PHE A 162 -2.24 -8.69 -6.51
C PHE A 162 -0.91 -8.13 -5.97
N PHE A 163 0.23 -8.56 -6.52
CA PHE A 163 1.55 -8.10 -6.11
C PHE A 163 2.05 -7.02 -7.05
N GLY A 164 2.32 -5.83 -6.48
CA GLY A 164 2.57 -4.60 -7.24
C GLY A 164 3.65 -4.75 -8.32
N TYR A 165 4.77 -5.39 -7.97
CA TYR A 165 5.89 -5.58 -8.88
C TYR A 165 5.61 -6.52 -10.06
N LYS A 166 4.58 -7.37 -9.96
CA LYS A 166 4.15 -8.28 -11.05
C LYS A 166 3.11 -7.62 -11.96
N ILE A 167 2.18 -6.87 -11.39
CA ILE A 167 1.10 -6.20 -12.14
C ILE A 167 1.57 -4.90 -12.81
N TYR A 168 2.44 -4.13 -12.15
CA TYR A 168 2.85 -2.79 -12.61
C TYR A 168 3.39 -2.76 -14.06
N PRO A 169 4.26 -3.69 -14.50
CA PRO A 169 4.76 -3.69 -15.89
C PRO A 169 3.68 -3.89 -16.95
N THR A 170 2.49 -4.38 -16.55
CA THR A 170 1.39 -4.67 -17.46
C THR A 170 0.39 -3.51 -17.58
N LEU A 171 0.45 -2.52 -16.67
CA LEU A 171 -0.49 -1.41 -16.61
C LEU A 171 -0.32 -0.46 -17.80
N ARG A 172 -1.45 0.03 -18.33
CA ARG A 172 -1.49 1.06 -19.37
C ARG A 172 -1.45 2.45 -18.75
N CYS A 173 -2.22 2.66 -17.67
CA CYS A 173 -2.32 3.96 -17.02
C CYS A 173 -1.04 4.28 -16.23
N PRO A 174 -0.62 5.56 -16.17
CA PRO A 174 0.48 5.96 -15.30
C PRO A 174 0.05 5.83 -13.84
N VAL A 175 0.89 5.20 -13.03
CA VAL A 175 0.66 5.01 -11.59
C VAL A 175 1.84 5.54 -10.79
N PHE A 176 1.55 6.37 -9.79
CA PHE A 176 2.50 6.76 -8.77
C PHE A 176 2.42 5.78 -7.59
N VAL A 177 3.55 5.25 -7.14
CA VAL A 177 3.63 4.30 -6.02
C VAL A 177 4.18 4.98 -4.78
N VAL A 178 3.43 4.95 -3.68
CA VAL A 178 3.89 5.39 -2.36
C VAL A 178 4.01 4.16 -1.48
N GLN A 179 5.20 3.86 -0.97
CA GLN A 179 5.40 2.64 -0.21
C GLN A 179 6.46 2.80 0.89
N TRP A 180 6.11 2.46 2.12
CA TRP A 180 7.10 2.35 3.20
C TRP A 180 8.02 1.15 2.96
N LEU A 181 9.36 1.34 3.03
CA LEU A 181 10.31 0.23 2.87
C LEU A 181 10.14 -0.85 3.95
N PHE A 182 9.61 -0.46 5.10
CA PHE A 182 9.31 -1.36 6.21
C PHE A 182 7.83 -1.20 6.57
N ASP A 183 6.93 -1.58 5.67
CA ASP A 183 5.50 -1.45 5.90
C ASP A 183 4.99 -2.36 7.04
N GLU A 184 4.21 -1.81 7.98
CA GLU A 184 3.71 -2.56 9.14
C GLU A 184 2.78 -3.71 8.73
N ALA A 185 1.97 -3.54 7.68
CA ALA A 185 1.08 -4.59 7.21
C ALA A 185 1.88 -5.73 6.57
N GLN A 186 2.91 -5.42 5.78
CA GLN A 186 3.83 -6.42 5.22
C GLN A 186 4.53 -7.22 6.34
N LEU A 187 5.07 -6.54 7.35
CA LEU A 187 5.72 -7.21 8.48
C LEU A 187 4.75 -8.10 9.27
N THR A 188 3.49 -7.66 9.40
CA THR A 188 2.43 -8.43 10.07
C THR A 188 2.14 -9.74 9.35
N VAL A 189 1.94 -9.71 8.02
CA VAL A 189 1.71 -10.92 7.22
C VAL A 189 2.97 -11.78 7.08
N ASP A 190 4.15 -11.20 7.28
CA ASP A 190 5.43 -11.91 7.40
C ASP A 190 5.67 -12.53 8.78
N ASN A 191 4.70 -12.40 9.69
CA ASN A 191 4.75 -12.87 11.07
C ASN A 191 5.96 -12.30 11.85
N VAL A 192 6.19 -11.00 11.66
CA VAL A 192 7.19 -10.20 12.39
C VAL A 192 6.44 -9.29 13.35
N HIS A 193 6.58 -9.54 14.65
CA HIS A 193 6.03 -8.69 15.70
C HIS A 193 7.15 -7.90 16.38
N LEU A 194 6.95 -6.59 16.47
CA LEU A 194 7.89 -5.67 17.09
C LEU A 194 7.25 -5.20 18.40
N THR A 195 7.58 -5.91 19.48
CA THR A 195 6.90 -5.80 20.80
C THR A 195 7.70 -4.98 21.82
N GLY A 196 8.72 -4.27 21.36
CA GLY A 196 9.66 -3.53 22.20
C GLY A 196 10.64 -4.33 23.02
N GLN A 197 10.61 -5.67 22.86
CA GLN A 197 11.68 -6.55 23.33
C GLN A 197 12.83 -6.60 22.32
N PRO A 198 14.08 -6.81 22.78
CA PRO A 198 15.21 -6.78 21.87
C PRO A 198 15.11 -7.66 20.64
N VAL A 199 15.19 -6.99 19.48
CA VAL A 199 15.10 -7.66 18.18
C VAL A 199 16.28 -8.60 18.02
N GLN A 200 15.97 -9.87 17.79
CA GLN A 200 16.97 -10.90 17.58
C GLN A 200 17.71 -10.63 16.27
N GLU A 201 18.99 -10.99 16.20
CA GLU A 201 19.84 -10.77 15.02
C GLU A 201 19.21 -11.32 13.72
N GLY A 202 18.60 -12.50 13.78
CA GLY A 202 17.89 -13.08 12.63
C GLY A 202 16.66 -12.28 12.19
N GLN A 203 15.90 -11.73 13.12
CA GLN A 203 14.73 -10.88 12.82
C GLN A 203 15.18 -9.54 12.23
N TRP A 204 16.29 -8.98 12.75
CA TRP A 204 16.88 -7.76 12.20
C TRP A 204 17.36 -7.95 10.75
N LEU A 205 18.10 -9.03 10.49
CA LEU A 205 18.56 -9.36 9.14
C LEU A 205 17.38 -9.57 8.17
N TYR A 206 16.29 -10.18 8.64
CA TYR A 206 15.06 -10.32 7.87
C TYR A 206 14.48 -8.95 7.46
N ILE A 207 14.33 -8.02 8.42
CA ILE A 207 13.79 -6.67 8.16
C ILE A 207 14.69 -5.91 7.17
N GLN A 208 16.01 -6.01 7.33
CA GLN A 208 16.96 -5.38 6.39
C GLN A 208 16.84 -5.95 4.97
N ASN A 209 16.69 -7.28 4.84
CA ASN A 209 16.50 -7.92 3.54
C ASN A 209 15.16 -7.53 2.92
N LEU A 210 14.08 -7.45 3.72
CA LEU A 210 12.77 -6.97 3.26
C LEU A 210 12.88 -5.58 2.62
N GLY A 211 13.51 -4.62 3.31
CA GLY A 211 13.70 -3.28 2.78
C GLY A 211 14.56 -3.26 1.50
N ARG A 212 15.57 -4.13 1.40
CA ARG A 212 16.40 -4.28 0.20
C ARG A 212 15.60 -4.86 -0.97
N GLU A 213 14.81 -5.89 -0.72
CA GLU A 213 13.94 -6.52 -1.72
C GLU A 213 12.88 -5.55 -2.22
N LEU A 214 12.18 -4.86 -1.31
CA LEU A 214 11.17 -3.87 -1.68
C LEU A 214 11.77 -2.76 -2.54
N ARG A 215 12.90 -2.19 -2.11
CA ARG A 215 13.64 -1.18 -2.89
C ARG A 215 14.05 -1.71 -4.27
N ASN A 216 14.46 -2.99 -4.37
CA ASN A 216 14.80 -3.59 -5.66
C ASN A 216 13.58 -3.67 -6.58
N THR A 217 12.39 -4.00 -6.07
CA THR A 217 11.17 -4.05 -6.89
C THR A 217 10.73 -2.68 -7.42
N LEU A 218 11.15 -1.60 -6.77
CA LEU A 218 10.79 -0.23 -7.15
C LEU A 218 11.80 0.42 -8.12
N LYS A 219 12.90 -0.27 -8.48
CA LYS A 219 13.97 0.30 -9.34
C LYS A 219 13.47 0.74 -10.70
N ASP A 220 12.57 -0.03 -11.30
CA ASP A 220 12.01 0.23 -12.63
C ASP A 220 10.65 0.95 -12.56
N VAL A 221 10.22 1.37 -11.36
CA VAL A 221 8.99 2.14 -11.16
C VAL A 221 9.29 3.62 -11.38
N THR A 222 8.85 4.14 -12.53
CA THR A 222 9.14 5.50 -13.00
C THR A 222 8.73 6.61 -12.04
N ALA A 223 7.65 6.42 -11.29
CA ALA A 223 7.12 7.40 -10.34
C ALA A 223 6.87 6.73 -8.98
N SER A 224 7.80 6.90 -8.05
CA SER A 224 7.67 6.32 -6.71
C SER A 224 8.20 7.23 -5.61
N PHE A 225 7.64 7.06 -4.40
CA PHE A 225 8.13 7.63 -3.16
C PHE A 225 8.22 6.52 -2.11
N ALA A 226 9.45 6.15 -1.74
CA ALA A 226 9.70 4.98 -0.89
C ALA A 226 10.60 5.29 0.32
N PRO A 227 10.06 6.00 1.33
CA PRO A 227 10.81 6.33 2.55
C PRO A 227 11.19 5.10 3.38
N ALA A 228 12.38 5.14 3.97
CA ALA A 228 12.95 4.08 4.81
C ALA A 228 12.41 4.11 6.25
N CYS A 229 11.09 4.11 6.42
CA CYS A 229 10.43 4.20 7.73
C CYS A 229 9.54 2.99 7.99
N LEU A 230 9.37 2.67 9.28
CA LEU A 230 8.30 1.79 9.73
C LEU A 230 7.04 2.63 9.93
N SER A 231 6.06 2.43 9.06
CA SER A 231 4.75 3.07 9.14
C SER A 231 3.81 2.32 8.19
N HIS A 232 2.57 2.75 8.15
CA HIS A 232 1.59 2.24 7.22
C HIS A 232 0.57 3.32 6.86
N GLU A 233 0.34 3.52 5.56
CA GLU A 233 -0.45 4.61 4.97
C GLU A 233 0.14 6.00 5.19
N ILE A 234 -0.08 6.91 4.23
CA ILE A 234 0.35 8.30 4.36
C ILE A 234 -0.61 9.30 3.74
N ILE A 235 -1.24 8.99 2.62
CA ILE A 235 -1.90 10.03 1.80
C ILE A 235 -3.18 10.58 2.45
N THR A 236 -3.79 9.85 3.38
CA THR A 236 -5.00 10.25 4.12
C THR A 236 -4.72 10.73 5.55
N ARG A 237 -3.47 10.66 6.02
CA ARG A 237 -3.10 11.05 7.38
C ARG A 237 -3.01 12.58 7.50
N ASN A 238 -3.51 13.12 8.62
CA ASN A 238 -3.21 14.49 9.03
C ASN A 238 -1.73 14.56 9.41
N CYS A 239 -0.92 15.01 8.47
CA CYS A 239 0.51 15.08 8.63
C CYS A 239 0.87 16.58 8.73
N PRO A 240 1.28 17.09 9.91
CA PRO A 240 1.60 18.51 10.10
C PRO A 240 2.98 18.87 9.50
N TRP A 241 3.27 18.38 8.29
CA TRP A 241 4.54 18.65 7.62
C TRP A 241 4.54 20.07 7.06
N PRO A 242 5.53 20.91 7.42
CA PRO A 242 5.90 21.99 6.53
C PRO A 242 6.45 21.39 5.22
N PRO A 243 6.17 22.00 4.06
CA PRO A 243 6.73 21.56 2.80
C PRO A 243 8.27 21.51 2.86
N GLY A 244 8.87 20.35 2.58
CA GLY A 244 10.32 20.24 2.32
C GLY A 244 11.20 19.61 3.39
N THR A 245 10.67 18.85 4.37
CA THR A 245 11.52 18.07 5.28
C THR A 245 11.43 16.55 4.97
N PRO A 246 12.56 15.84 4.79
CA PRO A 246 12.59 14.42 4.43
C PRO A 246 12.72 13.53 5.67
N SER A 247 11.94 13.78 6.73
CA SER A 247 11.97 12.92 7.92
C SER A 247 10.88 11.85 7.86
N CYS A 248 11.06 10.74 8.57
CA CYS A 248 9.95 9.82 8.82
C CYS A 248 8.82 10.55 9.58
N PRO A 249 7.55 10.12 9.46
CA PRO A 249 6.48 10.58 10.35
C PRO A 249 6.97 10.50 11.80
N THR A 250 6.65 11.51 12.63
CA THR A 250 7.06 11.47 14.03
C THR A 250 6.51 10.19 14.64
N ILE A 251 7.43 9.35 15.11
CA ILE A 251 7.09 8.04 15.64
C ILE A 251 6.33 8.31 16.92
N ARG A 252 5.09 7.81 17.03
CA ARG A 252 4.29 8.00 18.23
C ARG A 252 4.11 6.67 18.92
N ASP A 253 4.27 6.68 20.23
CA ASP A 253 4.00 5.49 21.03
C ASP A 253 2.51 5.14 20.91
N GLN A 254 2.23 3.89 20.56
CA GLN A 254 0.86 3.46 20.25
C GLN A 254 -0.08 3.48 21.47
N PHE A 255 0.47 3.45 22.69
CA PHE A 255 -0.31 3.41 23.93
C PHE A 255 -0.46 4.78 24.59
N THR A 256 0.54 5.64 24.46
CA THR A 256 0.62 6.94 25.14
C THR A 256 0.50 8.13 24.18
N GLY A 257 0.65 7.90 22.88
CA GLY A 257 0.57 8.94 21.84
C GLY A 257 1.74 9.94 21.84
N GLN A 258 2.75 9.74 22.69
CA GLN A 258 3.92 10.61 22.79
C GLN A 258 4.86 10.43 21.60
N GLU A 259 5.43 11.54 21.12
CA GLU A 259 6.44 11.53 20.08
C GLU A 259 7.76 10.94 20.58
N MET A 260 8.34 10.06 19.77
CA MET A 260 9.57 9.35 20.00
C MET A 260 10.57 9.71 18.91
N ASN A 261 11.80 10.02 19.31
CA ASN A 261 12.91 10.13 18.37
C ASN A 261 13.35 8.74 17.87
N VAL A 262 14.19 8.69 16.82
CA VAL A 262 14.64 7.43 16.20
C VAL A 262 15.33 6.50 17.21
N ILE A 263 16.06 7.03 18.20
CA ILE A 263 16.70 6.22 19.25
C ILE A 263 15.64 5.62 20.18
N GLN A 264 14.70 6.44 20.64
CA GLN A 264 13.59 6.01 21.49
C GLN A 264 12.73 4.98 20.77
N PHE A 265 12.48 5.16 19.48
CA PHE A 265 11.81 4.16 18.65
C PHE A 265 12.62 2.88 18.55
N LEU A 266 13.91 2.94 18.19
CA LEU A 266 14.75 1.76 18.10
C LEU A 266 14.76 1.00 19.44
N MET A 267 14.96 1.70 20.55
CA MET A 267 14.89 1.12 21.89
C MET A 267 13.49 0.59 22.25
N HIS A 268 12.42 1.31 21.89
CA HIS A 268 11.03 0.91 22.08
C HIS A 268 10.61 -0.24 21.16
N MET A 269 11.39 -0.52 20.12
CA MET A 269 11.27 -1.69 19.24
C MET A 269 12.21 -2.80 19.71
N GLY A 270 12.96 -2.55 20.79
CA GLY A 270 13.88 -3.45 21.45
C GLY A 270 15.33 -3.36 20.98
N PHE A 271 15.62 -2.66 19.90
CA PHE A 271 16.98 -2.57 19.38
C PHE A 271 17.95 -2.01 20.42
N ASP A 272 18.97 -2.80 20.75
CA ASP A 272 20.11 -2.36 21.54
C ASP A 272 21.09 -1.62 20.62
N VAL A 273 20.87 -0.31 20.49
CA VAL A 273 21.62 0.58 19.61
C VAL A 273 23.13 0.55 19.92
N GLN A 274 23.52 0.34 21.18
CA GLN A 274 24.94 0.24 21.58
C GLN A 274 25.56 -1.05 21.05
N LYS A 275 24.87 -2.18 21.23
CA LYS A 275 25.32 -3.48 20.75
C LYS A 275 25.37 -3.54 19.22
N MET A 276 24.39 -2.95 18.54
CA MET A 276 24.35 -2.86 17.08
C MET A 276 25.52 -2.04 16.51
N ALA A 277 25.88 -0.95 17.19
CA ALA A 277 27.00 -0.11 16.78
C ALA A 277 28.35 -0.83 16.95
N GLN A 278 28.55 -1.49 18.09
CA GLN A 278 29.74 -2.31 18.34
C GLN A 278 29.92 -3.44 17.32
N GLN A 279 28.84 -4.14 16.95
CA GLN A 279 28.89 -5.23 15.98
C GLN A 279 29.26 -4.75 14.56
N GLN A 280 28.96 -3.49 14.23
CA GLN A 280 29.32 -2.90 12.95
C GLN A 280 30.64 -2.12 12.99
N GLY A 281 31.33 -2.09 14.14
CA GLY A 281 32.54 -1.27 14.32
C GLY A 281 32.27 0.23 14.15
N LEU A 282 31.04 0.67 14.40
CA LEU A 282 30.60 2.05 14.26
C LEU A 282 30.35 2.66 15.64
N GLU A 283 30.57 3.97 15.74
CA GLU A 283 30.03 4.74 16.87
C GLU A 283 28.48 4.75 16.79
N PRO A 284 27.76 4.64 17.92
CA PRO A 284 26.29 4.65 17.93
C PRO A 284 25.71 5.85 17.20
N SER A 285 26.31 7.03 17.34
CA SER A 285 25.92 8.26 16.62
C SER A 285 26.07 8.15 15.10
N LYS A 286 27.06 7.40 14.61
CA LYS A 286 27.31 7.17 13.19
C LYS A 286 26.35 6.14 12.60
N LEU A 287 26.06 5.06 13.32
CA LEU A 287 25.00 4.10 12.97
C LEU A 287 23.63 4.80 12.88
N LEU A 288 23.34 5.69 13.83
CA LEU A 288 22.11 6.48 13.84
C LEU A 288 22.03 7.46 12.67
N GLY A 289 23.15 8.08 12.30
CA GLY A 289 23.25 8.89 11.08
C GLY A 289 22.82 8.09 9.85
N MET A 290 23.40 6.90 9.66
CA MET A 290 23.10 6.00 8.53
C MET A 290 21.63 5.54 8.48
N LEU A 291 21.05 5.20 9.64
CA LEU A 291 19.63 4.80 9.74
C LEU A 291 18.67 5.97 9.45
N SER A 292 19.07 7.21 9.75
CA SER A 292 18.29 8.41 9.48
C SER A 292 18.46 8.95 8.05
N SER A 293 19.61 8.71 7.41
CA SER A 293 19.95 9.24 6.08
C SER A 293 19.82 8.23 4.95
N GLY A 294 19.56 6.94 5.26
CA GLY A 294 19.37 5.89 4.26
C GLY A 294 20.62 5.53 3.42
N ASN A 295 21.82 5.89 3.90
CA ASN A 295 23.12 5.61 3.27
C ASN A 295 23.95 4.65 4.11
#